data_AF-A0A665X1T0-F1
#
_entry.id   AF-A0A665X1T0-F1
#
_cell.length_a   1.000
_cell.length_b   1.000
_cell.length_c   1.000
_cell.angle_alpha   90.00
_cell.angle_beta   90.00
_cell.angle_gamma   90.00
#
_symmetry.space_group_name_H-M   'P 1'
#
loop_
_entity.id
_entity.type
_entity.pdbx_description
1 polymer ?
#
loop_
_entity_poly.entity_id
_entity_poly.type
_entity_poly.pdbx_seq_one_letter_code
_entity_poly.pdbx_strand_id
1 'polypeptide(L)'
;MSSPMSRIWPVLLLGGFLLPGMQYVSGIDIYTPNEVEAVNGTNVKLKCTFSSNHPLSLQSVTVSWNFRPINSGTDESVFYYHEVGYPPLQGRFKGHAVWSGDILRGDASITLHEVPPTFNGTFTCQVRNRPDVHGSNGEIVLKVVNKATFSEIGILAIAVGSACGIILLLLSIFVAVRFCKRQRMENDIELHPQEREWKDPTVCTPEEAVHLKVVEKKLEGESSDDEESEPSSGDDEEEDGLEEEDDDDDDDDDDGGDDDDDD
;
A
#
# COMPACT_ATOMS: atom_id res chain seq x y z
N MET A 1 13.54 83.75 56.14
CA MET A 1 13.02 83.56 54.77
C MET A 1 13.52 82.22 54.27
N SER A 2 12.67 81.20 54.28
CA SER A 2 13.03 79.82 53.97
C SER A 2 13.04 79.56 52.46
N SER A 3 14.18 79.11 51.95
CA SER A 3 14.41 78.81 50.53
C SER A 3 13.67 77.53 50.10
N PRO A 4 12.85 77.55 49.04
CA PRO A 4 12.10 76.38 48.55
C PRO A 4 12.93 75.56 47.56
N MET A 5 14.08 75.01 47.99
CA MET A 5 15.02 74.34 47.08
C MET A 5 15.37 72.89 47.48
N SER A 6 14.59 72.29 48.40
CA SER A 6 14.88 70.96 48.95
C SER A 6 13.79 69.91 48.68
N ARG A 7 12.82 70.18 47.79
CA ARG A 7 11.69 69.25 47.53
C ARG A 7 11.59 68.69 46.11
N ILE A 8 12.53 69.03 45.24
CA ILE A 8 12.49 68.64 43.82
C ILE A 8 13.38 67.39 43.56
N TRP A 9 14.37 67.13 44.42
CA TRP A 9 15.26 65.97 44.29
C TRP A 9 14.59 64.59 44.47
N PRO A 10 13.58 64.40 45.37
CA PRO A 10 12.94 63.10 45.51
C PRO A 10 12.09 62.72 44.29
N VAL A 11 11.54 63.71 43.56
CA VAL A 11 10.66 63.46 42.42
C VAL A 11 11.43 62.97 41.20
N LEU A 12 12.68 63.41 41.02
CA LEU A 12 13.56 62.91 39.96
C LEU A 12 14.09 61.50 40.24
N LEU A 13 14.24 61.10 41.51
CA LEU A 13 14.65 59.74 41.88
C LEU A 13 13.53 58.71 41.74
N LEU A 14 12.25 59.12 41.83
CA LEU A 14 11.10 58.24 41.61
C LEU A 14 10.63 58.18 40.15
N GLY A 15 10.99 59.15 39.30
CA GLY A 15 10.62 59.18 37.88
C GLY A 15 11.46 58.28 36.96
N GLY A 16 12.59 57.76 37.44
CA GLY A 16 13.53 56.95 36.64
C GLY A 16 13.21 55.45 36.57
N PHE A 17 12.14 54.97 37.22
CA PHE A 17 11.88 53.53 37.38
C PHE A 17 10.74 52.98 36.49
N LEU A 18 10.26 53.73 35.48
CA LEU A 18 9.08 53.36 34.68
C LEU A 18 9.37 53.14 33.18
N LEU A 19 10.53 52.59 32.83
CA LEU A 19 10.70 51.96 31.53
C LEU A 19 11.18 50.52 31.73
N PRO A 20 10.27 49.54 31.94
CA PRO A 20 10.65 48.16 31.69
C PRO A 20 11.05 48.09 30.22
N GLY A 21 12.33 47.82 29.96
CA GLY A 21 12.83 47.63 28.61
C GLY A 21 12.04 46.50 27.95
N MET A 22 11.17 46.85 27.01
CA MET A 22 10.52 45.89 26.12
C MET A 22 11.61 45.29 25.24
N GLN A 23 12.24 44.23 25.71
CA GLN A 23 13.13 43.43 24.87
C GLN A 23 12.24 42.71 23.86
N TYR A 24 12.40 43.07 22.59
CA TYR A 24 11.73 42.40 21.49
C TYR A 24 12.38 41.02 21.32
N VAL A 25 11.84 40.01 21.98
CA VAL A 25 12.23 38.61 21.75
C VAL A 25 11.53 38.19 20.47
N SER A 26 12.24 38.27 19.36
CA SER A 26 11.85 37.59 18.13
C SER A 26 12.31 36.14 18.22
N GLY A 27 11.43 35.21 17.84
CA GLY A 27 11.75 33.79 17.79
C GLY A 27 11.89 33.30 16.36
N ILE A 28 12.37 32.06 16.22
CA ILE A 28 12.41 31.34 14.95
C ILE A 28 11.02 30.87 14.57
N ASP A 29 10.62 31.17 13.35
CA ASP A 29 9.40 30.64 12.73
C ASP A 29 9.76 29.38 11.93
N ILE A 30 9.10 28.27 12.24
CA ILE A 30 9.26 26.99 11.54
C ILE A 30 8.02 26.69 10.68
N TYR A 31 8.25 26.23 9.46
CA TYR A 31 7.24 25.84 8.49
C TYR A 31 7.44 24.38 8.08
N THR A 32 6.44 23.56 8.40
CA THR A 32 6.37 22.13 8.05
C THR A 32 4.97 21.79 7.55
N PRO A 33 4.81 20.75 6.72
CA PRO A 33 3.49 20.16 6.47
C PRO A 33 2.99 19.46 7.73
N ASN A 34 1.68 19.52 8.01
CA ASN A 34 1.10 18.81 9.16
C ASN A 34 1.22 17.29 9.04
N GLU A 35 1.08 16.78 7.82
CA GLU A 35 1.04 15.36 7.53
C GLU A 35 1.75 15.07 6.21
N VAL A 36 2.46 13.95 6.16
CA VAL A 36 3.10 13.43 4.96
C VAL A 36 2.76 11.95 4.85
N GLU A 37 2.30 11.53 3.68
CA GLU A 37 2.10 10.12 3.37
C GLU A 37 3.27 9.60 2.54
N ALA A 38 3.80 8.45 2.92
CA ALA A 38 4.85 7.76 2.21
C ALA A 38 4.46 6.31 2.00
N VAL A 39 4.96 5.73 0.92
CA VAL A 39 4.70 4.33 0.62
C VAL A 39 5.81 3.47 1.20
N ASN A 40 5.46 2.32 1.78
CA ASN A 40 6.42 1.39 2.36
C ASN A 40 7.57 1.06 1.38
N GLY A 41 8.81 1.20 1.84
CA GLY A 41 10.03 0.98 1.07
C GLY A 41 10.42 2.12 0.12
N THR A 42 9.71 3.26 0.15
CA THR A 42 10.08 4.44 -0.67
C THR A 42 10.84 5.48 0.14
N ASN A 43 11.44 6.44 -0.56
CA ASN A 43 12.12 7.57 0.08
C ASN A 43 11.13 8.72 0.25
N VAL A 44 11.18 9.42 1.39
CA VAL A 44 10.33 10.58 1.67
C VAL A 44 11.15 11.73 2.25
N LYS A 45 10.92 12.94 1.75
CA LYS A 45 11.53 14.16 2.29
C LYS A 45 10.62 14.77 3.35
N LEU A 46 11.10 14.86 4.58
CA LEU A 46 10.46 15.59 5.67
C LEU A 46 10.87 17.06 5.57
N LYS A 47 9.99 17.86 4.94
CA LYS A 47 10.28 19.27 4.67
C LYS A 47 10.16 20.11 5.95
N CYS A 48 11.26 20.73 6.37
CA CYS A 48 11.29 21.71 7.45
C CYS A 48 12.05 22.94 6.97
N THR A 49 11.37 24.06 6.86
CA THR A 49 11.99 25.35 6.52
C THR A 49 11.79 26.34 7.65
N PHE A 50 12.71 27.28 7.83
CA PHE A 50 12.67 28.22 8.94
C PHE A 50 13.06 29.63 8.52
N SER A 51 12.54 30.61 9.26
CA SER A 51 12.91 32.02 9.14
C SER A 51 13.42 32.52 10.49
N SER A 52 14.53 33.25 10.48
CA SER A 52 15.13 33.87 11.67
C SER A 52 15.43 35.34 11.36
N ASN A 53 15.33 36.17 12.39
CA ASN A 53 15.66 37.60 12.29
C ASN A 53 17.17 37.86 12.45
N HIS A 54 17.94 36.82 12.77
CA HIS A 54 19.39 36.89 12.86
C HIS A 54 20.05 36.25 11.62
N PRO A 55 21.25 36.74 11.22
CA PRO A 55 22.00 36.14 10.13
C PRO A 55 22.21 34.64 10.32
N LEU A 56 22.06 33.88 9.24
CA LEU A 56 22.27 32.43 9.24
C LEU A 56 23.75 32.13 9.00
N SER A 57 24.32 31.24 9.81
CA SER A 57 25.64 30.66 9.59
C SER A 57 25.62 29.19 9.98
N LEU A 58 26.52 28.39 9.40
CA LEU A 58 26.60 26.96 9.69
C LEU A 58 26.97 26.68 11.16
N GLN A 59 27.67 27.62 11.80
CA GLN A 59 28.15 27.53 13.19
C GLN A 59 27.09 27.97 14.21
N SER A 60 26.25 28.94 13.85
CA SER A 60 25.21 29.49 14.74
C SER A 60 23.94 28.66 14.74
N VAL A 61 23.66 27.96 13.65
CA VAL A 61 22.44 27.16 13.47
C VAL A 61 22.67 25.71 13.89
N THR A 62 21.79 25.21 14.75
CA THR A 62 21.69 23.79 15.09
C THR A 62 20.30 23.27 14.79
N VAL A 63 20.22 22.05 14.24
CA VAL A 63 18.94 21.38 13.97
C VAL A 63 18.91 20.04 14.69
N SER A 64 17.80 19.75 15.35
CA SER A 64 17.51 18.43 15.91
C SER A 64 16.21 17.90 15.32
N TRP A 65 16.27 16.68 14.80
CA TRP A 65 15.10 15.89 14.45
C TRP A 65 14.89 14.80 15.48
N ASN A 66 13.69 14.74 16.04
CA ASN A 66 13.25 13.70 16.95
C ASN A 66 12.00 13.02 16.41
N PHE A 67 11.74 11.79 16.86
CA PHE A 67 10.62 10.98 16.45
C PHE A 67 9.88 10.46 17.67
N ARG A 68 8.56 10.58 17.63
CA ARG A 68 7.63 10.02 18.61
C ARG A 68 6.75 8.97 17.93
N PRO A 69 6.88 7.68 18.31
CA PRO A 69 6.00 6.65 17.79
C PRO A 69 4.54 6.88 18.23
N ILE A 70 3.57 6.44 17.41
CA ILE A 70 2.13 6.59 17.72
C ILE A 70 1.75 5.93 19.06
N ASN A 71 2.39 4.79 19.37
CA ASN A 71 2.00 3.92 20.48
C ASN A 71 2.92 4.06 21.72
N SER A 72 3.91 4.94 21.71
CA SER A 72 4.87 5.08 22.81
C SER A 72 5.17 6.54 23.13
N GLY A 73 5.37 6.84 24.42
CA GLY A 73 5.63 8.19 24.90
C GLY A 73 7.09 8.65 24.85
N THR A 74 8.02 7.82 24.39
CA THR A 74 9.46 8.14 24.40
C THR A 74 9.89 8.71 23.06
N ASP A 75 10.60 9.84 23.08
CA ASP A 75 11.19 10.42 21.88
C ASP A 75 12.50 9.72 21.53
N GLU A 76 12.69 9.43 20.25
CA GLU A 76 13.91 8.87 19.66
C GLU A 76 14.62 9.94 18.83
N SER A 77 15.95 10.00 18.88
CA SER A 77 16.71 10.91 18.01
C SER A 77 16.76 10.37 16.58
N VAL A 78 16.49 11.23 15.60
CA VAL A 78 16.48 10.88 14.17
C VAL A 78 17.71 11.44 13.45
N PHE A 79 18.05 12.69 13.72
CA PHE A 79 19.18 13.36 13.08
C PHE A 79 19.60 14.60 13.87
N TYR A 80 20.89 14.91 13.86
CA TYR A 80 21.42 16.16 14.42
C TYR A 80 22.28 16.89 13.39
N TYR A 81 22.20 18.21 13.36
CA TYR A 81 23.05 19.04 12.50
C TYR A 81 23.67 20.17 13.32
N HIS A 82 24.98 20.32 13.20
CA HIS A 82 25.74 21.47 13.69
C HIS A 82 27.04 21.58 12.89
N GLU A 83 27.15 22.59 12.03
CA GLU A 83 28.19 22.76 10.99
C GLU A 83 28.20 21.66 9.92
N VAL A 84 28.05 20.41 10.33
CA VAL A 84 27.92 19.20 9.53
C VAL A 84 26.71 18.39 9.99
N GLY A 85 26.24 17.49 9.13
CA GLY A 85 25.20 16.53 9.50
C GLY A 85 25.78 15.35 10.29
N TYR A 86 25.16 15.04 11.43
CA TYR A 86 25.44 13.87 12.26
C TYR A 86 24.29 12.87 12.10
N PRO A 87 24.44 11.86 11.22
CA PRO A 87 23.45 10.82 11.07
C PRO A 87 23.38 9.93 12.32
N PRO A 88 22.23 9.26 12.54
CA PRO A 88 22.08 8.34 13.66
C PRO A 88 23.01 7.14 13.49
N LEU A 89 23.77 6.82 14.55
CA LEU A 89 24.74 5.71 14.57
C LEU A 89 24.11 4.36 14.95
N GLN A 90 22.94 4.42 15.60
CA GLN A 90 22.22 3.27 16.15
C GLN A 90 20.70 3.49 16.08
N GLY A 91 19.94 2.44 16.40
CA GLY A 91 18.49 2.47 16.38
C GLY A 91 17.92 2.42 14.96
N ARG A 92 16.60 2.60 14.90
CA ARG A 92 15.78 2.39 13.70
C ARG A 92 16.06 3.32 12.53
N PHE A 93 16.66 4.49 12.77
CA PHE A 93 16.93 5.49 11.74
C PHE A 93 18.34 5.37 11.14
N LYS A 94 19.19 4.51 11.71
CA LYS A 94 20.54 4.23 11.21
C LYS A 94 20.50 3.82 9.75
N GLY A 95 21.25 4.52 8.89
CA GLY A 95 21.30 4.26 7.44
C GLY A 95 20.08 4.74 6.66
N HIS A 96 19.00 5.19 7.32
CA HIS A 96 17.78 5.66 6.66
C HIS A 96 17.67 7.19 6.65
N ALA A 97 18.03 7.87 7.73
CA ALA A 97 17.92 9.33 7.82
C ALA A 97 19.15 10.03 7.25
N VAL A 98 18.95 10.89 6.25
CA VAL A 98 20.01 11.70 5.64
C VAL A 98 19.67 13.18 5.61
N TRP A 99 20.69 14.02 5.71
CA TRP A 99 20.54 15.46 5.56
C TRP A 99 20.16 15.82 4.11
N SER A 100 19.15 16.66 3.92
CA SER A 100 18.68 17.09 2.59
C SER A 100 18.28 18.57 2.53
N GLY A 101 18.74 19.34 3.51
CA GLY A 101 18.48 20.76 3.68
C GLY A 101 19.68 21.62 3.29
N ASP A 102 19.49 22.93 3.38
CA ASP A 102 20.49 23.97 3.16
C ASP A 102 20.25 25.08 4.19
N ILE A 103 21.10 25.09 5.22
CA ILE A 103 21.00 26.02 6.35
C ILE A 103 21.02 27.47 5.89
N LEU A 104 21.86 27.82 4.91
CA LEU A 104 22.02 29.20 4.46
C LEU A 104 20.77 29.70 3.71
N ARG A 105 19.90 28.77 3.29
CA ARG A 105 18.62 29.04 2.65
C ARG A 105 17.42 28.82 3.58
N GLY A 106 17.65 28.59 4.88
CA GLY A 106 16.60 28.33 5.84
C GLY A 106 15.91 26.97 5.63
N ASP A 107 16.61 25.97 5.09
CA ASP A 107 16.09 24.62 4.88
C ASP A 107 16.79 23.64 5.84
N ALA A 108 16.01 23.08 6.77
CA ALA A 108 16.42 22.12 7.80
C ALA A 108 15.90 20.70 7.52
N SER A 109 15.53 20.40 6.28
CA SER A 109 14.88 19.15 5.90
C SER A 109 15.80 17.93 5.94
N ILE A 110 15.24 16.78 6.29
CA ILE A 110 15.87 15.46 6.14
C ILE A 110 15.10 14.62 5.13
N THR A 111 15.79 13.65 4.53
CA THR A 111 15.17 12.59 3.73
C THR A 111 15.31 11.27 4.46
N LEU A 112 14.21 10.54 4.57
CA LEU A 112 14.19 9.18 5.08
C LEU A 112 14.18 8.23 3.88
N HIS A 113 15.17 7.34 3.83
CA HIS A 113 15.28 6.31 2.81
C HIS A 113 14.53 5.04 3.22
N GLU A 114 13.96 4.35 2.23
CA GLU A 114 13.36 3.02 2.37
C GLU A 114 12.45 2.90 3.60
N VAL A 115 11.45 3.77 3.71
CA VAL A 115 10.69 3.90 4.95
C VAL A 115 9.85 2.66 5.26
N PRO A 116 10.07 1.98 6.39
CA PRO A 116 9.23 0.86 6.82
C PRO A 116 7.97 1.37 7.54
N PRO A 117 6.91 0.54 7.70
CA PRO A 117 5.71 0.92 8.43
C PRO A 117 5.96 1.29 9.89
N THR A 118 7.10 0.85 10.44
CA THR A 118 7.47 1.19 11.80
C THR A 118 7.69 2.70 11.96
N PHE A 119 8.12 3.42 10.92
CA PHE A 119 8.36 4.87 10.95
C PHE A 119 7.07 5.71 11.06
N ASN A 120 5.90 5.07 11.17
CA ASN A 120 4.66 5.73 11.50
C ASN A 120 4.74 6.45 12.86
N GLY A 121 4.54 7.76 12.85
CA GLY A 121 4.60 8.60 14.04
C GLY A 121 4.82 10.07 13.73
N THR A 122 5.15 10.83 14.77
CA THR A 122 5.35 12.28 14.67
C THR A 122 6.83 12.59 14.66
N PHE A 123 7.29 13.27 13.62
CA PHE A 123 8.64 13.81 13.52
C PHE A 123 8.63 15.28 13.91
N THR A 124 9.57 15.66 14.78
CA THR A 124 9.70 17.01 15.30
C THR A 124 11.02 17.62 14.86
N CYS A 125 10.94 18.72 14.11
CA CYS A 125 12.06 19.56 13.68
C CYS A 125 12.23 20.72 14.66
N GLN A 126 13.40 20.79 15.31
CA GLN A 126 13.77 21.88 16.20
C GLN A 126 14.98 22.60 15.61
N VAL A 127 14.83 23.90 15.37
CA VAL A 127 15.90 24.75 14.83
C VAL A 127 16.24 25.81 15.87
N ARG A 128 17.53 26.06 16.08
CA ARG A 128 18.04 27.14 16.93
C ARG A 128 19.11 27.90 16.16
N ASN A 129 19.11 29.23 16.22
CA ASN A 129 20.09 30.09 15.56
C ASN A 129 20.60 31.13 16.57
N ARG A 130 21.65 30.83 17.34
CA ARG A 130 22.09 31.72 18.43
C ARG A 130 22.34 33.16 17.94
N PRO A 131 21.87 34.21 18.63
CA PRO A 131 21.19 34.23 19.94
C PRO A 131 19.67 33.92 19.91
N ASP A 132 19.09 33.77 18.73
CA ASP A 132 17.68 33.42 18.49
C ASP A 132 17.43 31.92 18.72
N VAL A 133 17.27 31.56 19.99
CA VAL A 133 17.06 30.16 20.42
C VAL A 133 15.61 29.84 20.78
N HIS A 134 14.76 30.87 20.85
CA HIS A 134 13.35 30.71 21.18
C HIS A 134 12.58 30.50 19.88
N GLY A 135 11.79 29.44 19.77
CA GLY A 135 11.03 29.15 18.57
C GLY A 135 10.01 28.04 18.81
N SER A 136 9.03 27.94 17.93
CA SER A 136 8.13 26.79 17.89
C SER A 136 8.85 25.60 17.26
N ASN A 137 8.40 24.39 17.60
CA ASN A 137 8.86 23.18 16.92
C ASN A 137 7.98 22.95 15.68
N GLY A 138 8.59 22.49 14.59
CA GLY A 138 7.83 21.96 13.45
C GLY A 138 7.47 20.51 13.70
N GLU A 139 6.19 20.15 13.58
CA GLU A 139 5.73 18.77 13.73
C GLU A 139 5.18 18.25 12.41
N ILE A 140 5.48 16.99 12.10
CA ILE A 140 5.04 16.29 10.89
C ILE A 140 4.56 14.90 11.30
N VAL A 141 3.30 14.59 11.01
CA VAL A 141 2.79 13.22 11.14
C VAL A 141 3.14 12.44 9.87
N LEU A 142 4.02 11.46 9.97
CA LEU A 142 4.35 10.57 8.86
C LEU A 142 3.42 9.35 8.88
N LYS A 143 2.70 9.14 7.78
CA LYS A 143 1.90 7.94 7.53
C LYS A 143 2.55 7.08 6.46
N VAL A 144 2.98 5.89 6.83
CA VAL A 144 3.53 4.90 5.91
C VAL A 144 2.42 3.92 5.52
N VAL A 145 2.04 3.94 4.24
CA VAL A 145 1.01 3.10 3.65
C VAL A 145 1.61 2.01 2.78
N ASN A 146 0.94 0.87 2.66
CA ASN A 146 1.37 -0.18 1.75
C ASN A 146 0.94 0.14 0.32
N LYS A 147 1.74 -0.25 -0.68
CA LYS A 147 1.28 -0.27 -2.07
C LYS A 147 0.14 -1.28 -2.15
N ALA A 148 -1.06 -0.82 -2.44
CA ALA A 148 -2.05 -1.68 -3.05
C ALA A 148 -1.51 -2.02 -4.45
N THR A 149 -1.17 -3.27 -4.71
CA THR A 149 -0.83 -3.65 -6.07
C THR A 149 -2.11 -3.51 -6.88
N PHE A 150 -2.10 -2.68 -7.92
CA PHE A 150 -3.21 -2.61 -8.89
C PHE A 150 -3.54 -3.99 -9.48
N SER A 151 -2.61 -4.96 -9.33
CA SER A 151 -2.81 -6.36 -9.60
C SER A 151 -4.04 -6.93 -8.90
N GLU A 152 -4.31 -6.64 -7.63
CA GLU A 152 -5.47 -7.23 -6.94
C GLU A 152 -6.80 -6.71 -7.48
N ILE A 153 -6.93 -5.39 -7.64
CA ILE A 153 -8.15 -4.77 -8.19
C ILE A 153 -8.31 -5.16 -9.67
N GLY A 154 -7.21 -5.21 -10.43
CA GLY A 154 -7.19 -5.64 -11.83
C GLY A 154 -7.56 -7.11 -12.00
N ILE A 155 -7.03 -8.01 -11.18
CA ILE A 155 -7.36 -9.43 -11.18
C ILE A 155 -8.84 -9.63 -10.84
N LEU A 156 -9.35 -8.94 -9.82
CA LEU A 156 -10.78 -8.99 -9.48
C LEU A 156 -11.66 -8.47 -10.62
N ALA A 157 -11.28 -7.36 -11.25
CA ALA A 157 -12.02 -6.80 -12.38
C ALA A 157 -12.01 -7.74 -13.60
N ILE A 158 -10.88 -8.38 -13.91
CA ILE A 158 -10.75 -9.36 -14.99
C ILE A 158 -11.59 -10.61 -14.67
N ALA A 159 -11.53 -11.13 -13.44
CA ALA A 159 -12.30 -12.30 -13.02
C ALA A 159 -13.81 -12.05 -13.14
N VAL A 160 -14.29 -10.93 -12.60
CA VAL A 160 -15.71 -10.54 -12.68
C VAL A 160 -16.12 -10.25 -14.13
N GLY A 161 -15.28 -9.53 -14.89
CA GLY A 161 -15.54 -9.24 -16.30
C GLY A 161 -15.63 -10.50 -17.16
N SER A 162 -14.75 -11.47 -16.93
CA SER A 162 -14.76 -12.77 -17.60
C SER A 162 -16.02 -13.56 -17.29
N ALA A 163 -16.38 -13.68 -16.01
CA ALA A 163 -17.59 -14.40 -15.60
C ALA A 163 -18.86 -13.80 -16.22
N CYS A 164 -19.00 -12.46 -16.16
CA CYS A 164 -20.10 -11.74 -16.81
C CYS A 164 -20.09 -11.93 -18.33
N GLY A 165 -18.92 -11.87 -18.97
CA GLY A 165 -18.77 -12.07 -20.41
C GLY A 165 -19.18 -13.47 -20.86
N ILE A 166 -18.78 -14.52 -20.12
CA ILE A 166 -19.16 -15.91 -20.39
C ILE A 166 -20.68 -16.09 -20.27
N ILE A 167 -21.29 -15.55 -19.20
CA ILE A 167 -22.74 -15.63 -19.01
C ILE A 167 -23.49 -14.97 -20.18
N LEU A 168 -23.09 -13.76 -20.57
CA LEU A 168 -23.71 -13.06 -21.70
C LEU A 168 -23.53 -13.81 -23.02
N LEU A 169 -22.35 -14.42 -23.24
CA LEU A 169 -22.08 -15.25 -24.41
C LEU A 169 -23.00 -16.48 -24.46
N LEU A 170 -23.12 -17.22 -23.35
CA LEU A 170 -24.02 -18.37 -23.25
C LEU A 170 -25.49 -17.99 -23.48
N LEU A 171 -25.95 -16.88 -22.91
CA LEU A 171 -27.30 -16.36 -23.14
C LEU A 171 -27.53 -15.98 -24.60
N SER A 172 -26.55 -15.34 -25.25
CA SER A 172 -26.63 -14.97 -26.67
C SER A 172 -26.75 -16.20 -27.58
N ILE A 173 -25.97 -17.25 -27.31
CA ILE A 173 -26.02 -18.53 -28.05
C ILE A 173 -27.38 -19.19 -27.83
N PHE A 174 -27.86 -19.25 -26.60
CA PHE A 174 -29.17 -19.85 -26.28
C PHE A 174 -30.31 -19.14 -27.02
N VAL A 175 -30.32 -17.81 -27.03
CA VAL A 175 -31.33 -17.01 -27.76
C VAL A 175 -31.21 -17.22 -29.27
N ALA A 176 -30.00 -17.23 -29.82
CA ALA A 176 -29.76 -17.50 -31.25
C ALA A 176 -30.26 -18.88 -31.65
N VAL A 177 -29.98 -19.93 -30.88
CA VAL A 177 -30.47 -21.30 -31.15
C VAL A 177 -32.00 -21.37 -31.07
N ARG A 178 -32.61 -20.75 -30.05
CA ARG A 178 -34.08 -20.66 -29.93
C ARG A 178 -34.69 -19.94 -31.12
N PHE A 179 -34.08 -18.84 -31.57
CA PHE A 179 -34.53 -18.08 -32.73
C PHE A 179 -34.39 -18.88 -34.03
N CYS A 180 -33.22 -19.49 -34.29
CA CYS A 180 -33.00 -20.33 -35.46
C CYS A 180 -33.95 -21.54 -35.49
N LYS A 181 -34.19 -22.20 -34.35
CA LYS A 181 -35.17 -23.30 -34.25
C LYS A 181 -36.58 -22.80 -34.55
N ARG A 182 -36.99 -21.66 -33.99
CA ARG A 182 -38.31 -21.07 -34.22
C ARG A 182 -38.51 -20.67 -35.68
N GLN A 183 -37.51 -20.03 -36.29
CA GLN A 183 -37.55 -19.63 -37.71
C GLN A 183 -37.55 -20.85 -38.64
N ARG A 184 -36.81 -21.93 -38.30
CA ARG A 184 -36.87 -23.18 -39.06
C ARG A 184 -38.28 -23.78 -39.07
N MET A 185 -38.98 -23.77 -37.94
CA MET A 185 -40.35 -24.28 -37.89
C MET A 185 -41.35 -23.43 -38.68
N GLU A 186 -41.05 -22.15 -38.94
CA GLU A 186 -41.86 -21.26 -39.78
C GLU A 186 -41.62 -21.54 -41.28
N ASN A 187 -40.36 -21.74 -41.68
CA ASN A 187 -39.99 -22.06 -43.06
C ASN A 187 -40.46 -23.46 -43.52
N ASP A 188 -40.56 -24.44 -42.59
CA ASP A 188 -41.08 -25.78 -42.90
C ASP A 188 -42.60 -25.78 -43.18
N ILE A 189 -43.34 -24.74 -42.77
CA ILE A 189 -44.79 -24.60 -43.00
C ILE A 189 -45.09 -23.98 -44.38
N GLU A 190 -44.18 -23.18 -44.95
CA GLU A 190 -44.40 -22.49 -46.23
C GLU A 190 -44.14 -23.36 -47.47
N LEU A 191 -43.46 -24.51 -47.34
CA LEU A 191 -42.98 -25.31 -48.49
C LEU A 191 -43.99 -26.34 -49.07
N HIS A 192 -45.28 -26.30 -48.70
CA HIS A 192 -46.28 -27.25 -49.23
C HIS A 192 -47.52 -26.59 -49.84
N PRO A 193 -47.41 -26.10 -51.09
CA PRO A 193 -48.53 -26.23 -52.01
C PRO A 193 -48.11 -26.77 -53.39
N GLN A 194 -48.96 -27.66 -53.92
CA GLN A 194 -49.11 -28.06 -55.31
C GLN A 194 -48.31 -29.27 -55.81
N GLU A 195 -48.94 -30.45 -55.72
CA GLU A 195 -49.33 -31.23 -56.92
C GLU A 195 -50.29 -32.36 -56.51
N ARG A 196 -51.59 -32.18 -56.82
CA ARG A 196 -52.51 -33.29 -57.05
C ARG A 196 -53.09 -33.09 -58.43
N GLU A 197 -52.37 -33.55 -59.45
CA GLU A 197 -52.96 -33.75 -60.77
C GLU A 197 -53.42 -35.20 -60.89
N TRP A 198 -54.70 -35.29 -61.25
CA TRP A 198 -55.57 -36.45 -61.37
C TRP A 198 -55.20 -37.38 -62.53
N LYS A 199 -55.32 -38.70 -62.36
CA LYS A 199 -55.78 -39.65 -63.41
C LYS A 199 -56.32 -40.96 -62.84
N ASP A 200 -57.47 -41.33 -63.41
CA ASP A 200 -58.47 -42.35 -63.04
C ASP A 200 -58.01 -43.82 -63.16
N PRO A 201 -58.71 -44.77 -62.51
CA PRO A 201 -58.45 -46.20 -62.50
C PRO A 201 -59.17 -46.90 -63.67
N THR A 202 -58.59 -47.98 -64.21
CA THR A 202 -59.25 -49.19 -64.75
C THR A 202 -58.26 -49.92 -65.65
N VAL A 203 -58.00 -51.20 -65.37
CA VAL A 203 -57.89 -52.34 -66.31
C VAL A 203 -57.25 -53.51 -65.56
N CYS A 204 -57.88 -54.68 -65.67
CA CYS A 204 -57.53 -55.92 -64.98
C CYS A 204 -56.67 -56.89 -65.82
N THR A 205 -56.03 -57.83 -65.10
CA THR A 205 -55.60 -59.21 -65.46
C THR A 205 -54.16 -59.43 -65.99
N PRO A 206 -53.61 -60.66 -65.91
CA PRO A 206 -53.05 -61.32 -64.71
C PRO A 206 -51.64 -61.94 -64.98
N GLU A 207 -51.13 -62.73 -64.03
CA GLU A 207 -50.05 -63.76 -64.15
C GLU A 207 -48.59 -63.25 -64.25
N GLU A 208 -47.57 -63.75 -63.54
CA GLU A 208 -47.34 -64.93 -62.72
C GLU A 208 -46.34 -64.62 -61.58
N ALA A 209 -46.37 -65.45 -60.53
CA ALA A 209 -45.22 -66.00 -59.79
C ALA A 209 -44.25 -65.02 -59.06
N VAL A 210 -43.77 -65.27 -57.84
CA VAL A 210 -43.78 -66.43 -56.94
C VAL A 210 -43.21 -65.92 -55.61
N HIS A 211 -43.84 -66.36 -54.51
CA HIS A 211 -43.31 -66.53 -53.15
C HIS A 211 -42.78 -65.32 -52.34
N LEU A 212 -43.55 -64.88 -51.33
CA LEU A 212 -43.55 -65.35 -49.91
C LEU A 212 -42.53 -64.52 -49.09
N LYS A 213 -42.95 -63.41 -48.47
CA LYS A 213 -43.42 -63.31 -47.06
C LYS A 213 -42.48 -64.04 -46.10
N VAL A 214 -41.91 -63.36 -45.11
CA VAL A 214 -42.55 -62.99 -43.84
C VAL A 214 -41.61 -61.96 -43.16
N VAL A 215 -42.03 -60.72 -42.84
CA VAL A 215 -42.90 -60.32 -41.69
C VAL A 215 -42.12 -60.59 -40.38
N GLU A 216 -41.91 -59.68 -39.42
CA GLU A 216 -42.57 -58.43 -39.05
C GLU A 216 -41.67 -57.65 -38.06
N LYS A 217 -41.89 -56.33 -38.02
CA LYS A 217 -42.00 -55.39 -36.88
C LYS A 217 -41.66 -55.97 -35.47
N LYS A 218 -41.16 -55.18 -34.51
CA LYS A 218 -41.88 -54.05 -33.86
C LYS A 218 -41.07 -53.50 -32.67
N LEU A 219 -41.42 -52.26 -32.26
CA LEU A 219 -41.32 -51.62 -30.93
C LEU A 219 -39.92 -51.19 -30.47
N GLU A 220 -39.67 -49.88 -30.27
CA GLU A 220 -40.03 -49.03 -29.10
C GLU A 220 -39.21 -49.40 -27.85
N GLY A 221 -38.65 -48.36 -27.21
CA GLY A 221 -37.67 -48.47 -26.13
C GLY A 221 -38.24 -48.22 -24.74
N GLU A 222 -37.36 -47.61 -23.93
CA GLU A 222 -37.48 -47.10 -22.54
C GLU A 222 -37.03 -47.98 -21.37
N SER A 223 -36.58 -47.25 -20.32
CA SER A 223 -36.21 -47.60 -18.92
C SER A 223 -34.71 -47.92 -18.70
N SER A 224 -33.88 -47.10 -18.02
CA SER A 224 -33.85 -46.64 -16.59
C SER A 224 -33.48 -47.80 -15.64
N ASP A 225 -32.63 -47.75 -14.62
CA ASP A 225 -32.15 -46.72 -13.67
C ASP A 225 -30.79 -47.14 -13.02
N ASP A 226 -30.09 -46.13 -12.48
CA ASP A 226 -29.27 -46.02 -11.24
C ASP A 226 -28.45 -47.20 -10.64
N GLU A 227 -27.24 -46.88 -10.14
CA GLU A 227 -26.89 -46.92 -8.70
C GLU A 227 -25.39 -46.65 -8.42
N GLU A 228 -25.15 -46.12 -7.22
CA GLU A 228 -23.89 -45.66 -6.59
C GLU A 228 -22.69 -46.63 -6.62
N SER A 229 -21.47 -46.08 -6.54
CA SER A 229 -20.51 -46.35 -5.44
C SER A 229 -19.17 -45.62 -5.64
N GLU A 230 -18.72 -44.90 -4.59
CA GLU A 230 -17.28 -44.72 -4.33
C GLU A 230 -16.70 -45.99 -3.69
N PRO A 231 -15.37 -46.19 -3.70
CA PRO A 231 -14.66 -45.96 -2.44
C PRO A 231 -13.22 -45.42 -2.52
N SER A 232 -12.86 -44.92 -1.34
CA SER A 232 -11.60 -44.49 -0.75
C SER A 232 -10.38 -45.45 -0.81
N SER A 233 -9.21 -44.81 -0.69
CA SER A 233 -7.95 -45.18 0.01
C SER A 233 -7.00 -46.26 -0.55
N GLY A 234 -5.71 -45.91 -0.52
CA GLY A 234 -4.58 -46.84 -0.60
C GLY A 234 -3.26 -46.11 -0.85
N ASP A 235 -2.62 -45.66 0.23
CA ASP A 235 -1.21 -45.24 0.30
C ASP A 235 -0.24 -46.42 0.12
N ASP A 236 1.06 -46.07 0.13
CA ASP A 236 2.28 -46.88 0.33
C ASP A 236 3.10 -47.13 -0.94
N GLU A 237 4.43 -46.98 -1.02
CA GLU A 237 5.55 -46.33 -0.30
C GLU A 237 6.84 -46.98 -0.89
N GLU A 238 8.01 -46.34 -0.71
CA GLU A 238 9.40 -46.85 -0.88
C GLU A 238 9.92 -47.17 -2.32
N GLU A 239 11.20 -47.04 -2.72
CA GLU A 239 12.45 -46.51 -2.13
C GLU A 239 13.57 -46.68 -3.18
N ASP A 240 14.35 -45.62 -3.45
CA ASP A 240 15.76 -45.66 -3.87
C ASP A 240 16.31 -44.22 -3.83
N GLY A 241 17.29 -43.81 -3.01
CA GLY A 241 18.35 -44.53 -2.32
C GLY A 241 19.70 -43.99 -2.81
N LEU A 242 20.57 -43.60 -1.88
CA LEU A 242 21.97 -43.11 -1.98
C LEU A 242 22.13 -41.57 -1.87
N GLU A 243 22.40 -41.04 -0.68
CA GLU A 243 23.68 -41.02 0.08
C GLU A 243 24.65 -39.95 -0.44
N GLU A 244 25.43 -39.21 0.35
CA GLU A 244 25.59 -38.82 1.77
C GLU A 244 26.86 -37.93 1.74
N GLU A 245 27.18 -37.31 2.87
CA GLU A 245 28.50 -36.78 3.27
C GLU A 245 28.88 -35.34 2.84
N ASP A 246 29.49 -34.52 3.67
CA ASP A 246 29.54 -34.26 5.12
C ASP A 246 30.66 -33.20 5.31
N ASP A 247 30.87 -32.79 6.56
CA ASP A 247 32.05 -32.11 7.12
C ASP A 247 31.94 -30.60 7.31
N ASP A 248 31.38 -30.24 8.47
CA ASP A 248 32.13 -29.77 9.65
C ASP A 248 33.33 -28.82 9.44
N ASP A 249 33.31 -27.71 10.19
CA ASP A 249 34.48 -27.23 10.90
C ASP A 249 34.03 -26.48 12.17
N ASP A 250 34.35 -27.14 13.28
CA ASP A 250 34.22 -26.74 14.68
C ASP A 250 35.20 -25.61 15.09
N ASP A 251 34.85 -25.01 16.23
CA ASP A 251 35.71 -24.46 17.30
C ASP A 251 36.69 -23.30 17.01
N ASP A 252 36.53 -22.23 17.80
CA ASP A 252 37.54 -21.89 18.82
C ASP A 252 36.97 -20.86 19.81
N ASP A 253 36.92 -21.27 21.07
CA ASP A 253 36.84 -20.44 22.27
C ASP A 253 38.05 -19.49 22.34
N ASP A 254 37.87 -18.27 22.88
CA ASP A 254 38.96 -17.68 23.66
C ASP A 254 38.46 -16.67 24.70
N ASP A 255 39.13 -16.78 25.84
CA ASP A 255 38.81 -16.27 27.16
C ASP A 255 39.01 -14.76 27.38
N GLY A 256 38.36 -14.25 28.42
CA GLY A 256 39.14 -13.64 29.51
C GLY A 256 38.91 -12.16 29.82
N GLY A 257 38.56 -11.90 31.09
CA GLY A 257 39.03 -10.72 31.81
C GLY A 257 38.01 -10.03 32.71
N ASP A 258 37.81 -10.59 33.90
CA ASP A 258 37.42 -9.81 35.08
C ASP A 258 38.58 -8.90 35.56
N ASP A 259 38.23 -7.94 36.41
CA ASP A 259 39.03 -7.31 37.48
C ASP A 259 39.60 -5.88 37.32
N ASP A 260 39.39 -5.13 38.42
CA ASP A 260 40.17 -4.03 39.03
C ASP A 260 39.77 -2.55 38.80
N ASP A 261 39.03 -2.03 39.79
CA ASP A 261 39.45 -1.04 40.82
C ASP A 261 40.05 0.34 40.48
N ASP A 262 39.53 1.33 41.23
CA ASP A 262 40.14 2.55 41.79
C ASP A 262 40.74 3.67 40.89
N ASP A 263 40.03 4.82 40.83
CA ASP A 263 40.47 6.14 41.37
C ASP A 263 39.39 7.24 41.19
#